data_AF-A0A315EI51-F1
#
_entry.id   AF-A0A315EI51-F1
#
_cell.length_a   1.000
_cell.length_b   1.000
_cell.length_c   1.000
_cell.angle_alpha   90.00
_cell.angle_beta   90.00
_cell.angle_gamma   90.00
#
_symmetry.space_group_name_H-M   'P 1'
#
loop_
_entity.id
_entity.type
_entity.pdbx_description
1 polymer ?
#
loop_
_entity_poly.entity_id
_entity_poly.type
_entity_poly.pdbx_seq_one_letter_code
_entity_poly.pdbx_strand_id
1 'polypeptide(L)'
;MELIKDNVRNQIASLLQEHMDIDPVLALQDTLFTELHKDFDSLSLLELQLLLEKEFEMEFDGLDRTAKMPTNVSEMADALIREHVLYLQRQAKKQIAKPDKSSESAAG
;
A
#
# COMPACT_ATOMS: atom_id res chain seq x y z
N MET A 1 -6.72 -12.46 3.34
CA MET A 1 -5.36 -12.57 3.92
C MET A 1 -5.25 -11.47 4.96
N GLU A 2 -4.88 -11.80 6.20
CA GLU A 2 -4.68 -10.78 7.23
C GLU A 2 -3.27 -10.19 7.07
N LEU A 3 -3.18 -8.87 6.89
CA LEU A 3 -1.88 -8.19 6.83
C LEU A 3 -1.36 -8.02 8.26
N ILE A 4 -0.38 -8.85 8.62
CA ILE A 4 0.33 -8.73 9.90
C ILE A 4 1.36 -7.62 9.76
N LYS A 5 1.29 -6.61 10.64
CA LYS A 5 2.16 -5.42 10.60
C LYS A 5 3.64 -5.76 10.51
N ASP A 6 4.12 -6.73 11.28
CA ASP A 6 5.54 -7.10 11.26
C ASP A 6 5.98 -7.68 9.90
N ASN A 7 5.11 -8.45 9.23
CA ASN A 7 5.41 -8.96 7.88
C ASN A 7 5.48 -7.82 6.87
N VAL A 8 4.54 -6.87 6.96
CA VAL A 8 4.53 -5.68 6.10
C VAL A 8 5.78 -4.84 6.32
N ARG A 9 6.18 -4.61 7.58
CA ARG A 9 7.42 -3.86 7.90
C ARG A 9 8.65 -4.54 7.31
N ASN A 10 8.75 -5.86 7.45
CA ASN A 10 9.86 -6.63 6.88
C ASN A 10 9.88 -6.57 5.34
N GLN A 11 8.71 -6.60 4.69
CA GLN A 11 8.63 -6.43 3.24
C GLN A 11 9.03 -5.02 2.79
N ILE A 12 8.54 -3.98 3.46
CA ILE A 12 8.93 -2.59 3.17
C ILE A 12 10.45 -2.44 3.31
N ALA A 13 11.04 -2.97 4.39
CA ALA A 13 12.48 -2.92 4.59
C ALA A 13 13.27 -3.67 3.50
N SER A 14 12.74 -4.81 3.02
CA SER A 14 13.35 -5.56 1.92
C SER A 14 13.29 -4.78 0.59
N LEU A 15 12.16 -4.14 0.29
CA LEU A 15 12.00 -3.31 -0.91
C LEU A 15 12.92 -2.09 -0.88
N LEU A 16 13.05 -1.44 0.29
CA LEU A 16 13.97 -0.32 0.50
C LEU A 16 15.43 -0.75 0.27
N GLN A 17 15.80 -1.94 0.71
CA GLN A 17 17.14 -2.49 0.45
C GLN A 17 17.35 -2.80 -1.04
N GLU A 18 16.42 -3.48 -1.68
CA GLU A 18 16.56 -3.96 -3.06
C GLU A 18 16.55 -2.81 -4.09
N HIS A 19 15.70 -1.80 -3.88
CA HIS A 19 15.48 -0.75 -4.87
C HIS A 19 16.17 0.57 -4.54
N MET A 20 16.47 0.83 -3.27
CA MET A 20 16.97 2.13 -2.81
C MET A 20 18.29 2.06 -2.03
N ASP A 21 18.89 0.86 -1.92
CA ASP A 21 20.14 0.61 -1.19
C ASP A 21 20.10 1.10 0.28
N ILE A 22 18.91 1.06 0.89
CA ILE A 22 18.70 1.48 2.28
C ILE A 22 18.87 0.29 3.22
N ASP A 23 19.59 0.49 4.32
CA ASP A 23 19.80 -0.56 5.33
C ASP A 23 18.46 -0.99 5.96
N PRO A 24 18.04 -2.25 5.79
CA PRO A 24 16.78 -2.74 6.33
C PRO A 24 16.76 -2.71 7.86
N VAL A 25 17.92 -2.83 8.52
CA VAL A 25 18.02 -2.79 9.99
C VAL A 25 17.66 -1.40 10.51
N LEU A 26 18.15 -0.34 9.86
CA LEU A 26 17.80 1.04 10.21
C LEU A 26 16.33 1.32 9.88
N ALA A 27 15.85 0.84 8.73
CA ALA A 27 14.45 1.01 8.34
C ALA A 27 13.49 0.38 9.36
N LEU A 28 13.81 -0.80 9.89
CA LEU A 28 13.03 -1.50 10.91
C LEU A 28 13.12 -0.89 12.33
N GLN A 29 14.06 0.03 12.57
CA GLN A 29 14.15 0.81 13.81
C GLN A 29 13.21 2.02 13.82
N ASP A 30 12.36 2.18 12.81
CA ASP A 30 11.47 3.33 12.62
C ASP A 30 12.23 4.67 12.51
N THR A 31 13.48 4.63 12.03
CA THR A 31 14.21 5.81 11.60
C THR A 31 13.43 6.54 10.51
N LEU A 32 13.46 7.87 10.55
CA LEU A 32 12.78 8.69 9.56
C LEU A 32 13.37 8.44 8.17
N PHE A 33 12.53 8.40 7.13
CA PHE A 33 13.01 8.18 5.76
C PHE A 33 14.06 9.21 5.33
N THR A 34 13.90 10.47 5.74
CA THR A 34 14.86 11.56 5.51
C THR A 34 16.20 11.38 6.23
N GLU A 35 16.24 10.54 7.26
CA GLU A 35 17.47 10.19 8.00
C GLU A 35 18.10 8.88 7.49
N LEU A 36 17.31 7.99 6.90
CA LEU A 36 17.79 6.74 6.30
C LEU A 36 18.64 7.00 5.06
N HIS A 37 18.22 7.94 4.22
CA HIS A 37 18.97 8.32 3.03
C HIS A 37 18.81 9.81 2.75
N LYS A 38 19.93 10.48 2.46
CA LYS A 38 19.94 11.95 2.26
C LYS A 38 19.13 12.41 1.06
N ASP A 39 19.02 11.53 0.06
CA ASP A 39 18.25 11.76 -1.15
C ASP A 39 16.83 11.18 -1.07
N PHE A 40 16.40 10.71 0.10
CA PHE A 40 15.03 10.24 0.28
C PHE A 40 14.07 11.44 0.22
N ASP A 41 13.48 11.62 -0.95
CA ASP A 41 12.60 12.72 -1.27
C ASP A 41 11.18 12.22 -1.59
N SER A 42 10.32 13.13 -2.05
CA SER A 42 8.95 12.77 -2.44
C SER A 42 8.88 11.79 -3.61
N LEU A 43 9.92 11.74 -4.46
CA LEU A 43 9.98 10.78 -5.58
C LEU A 43 10.34 9.39 -5.08
N SER A 44 11.29 9.29 -4.14
CA SER A 44 11.63 8.05 -3.46
C SER A 44 10.42 7.47 -2.73
N LEU A 45 9.65 8.33 -2.05
CA LEU A 45 8.40 7.90 -1.40
C LEU A 45 7.37 7.38 -2.41
N LEU A 46 7.22 8.04 -3.57
CA LEU A 46 6.32 7.61 -4.63
C LEU A 46 6.76 6.28 -5.25
N GLU A 47 8.06 6.10 -5.46
CA GLU A 47 8.62 4.84 -5.96
C GLU A 47 8.34 3.69 -4.99
N LEU A 48 8.56 3.89 -3.69
CA LEU A 48 8.22 2.91 -2.66
C LEU A 48 6.73 2.57 -2.70
N GLN A 49 5.86 3.58 -2.87
CA GLN A 49 4.42 3.37 -3.00
C GLN A 49 4.11 2.47 -4.21
N LEU A 50 4.66 2.75 -5.38
CA LEU A 50 4.43 1.94 -6.59
C LEU A 50 4.96 0.50 -6.46
N LEU A 51 6.09 0.32 -5.76
CA LEU A 51 6.62 -1.02 -5.45
C LEU A 51 5.67 -1.80 -4.55
N LEU A 52 5.09 -1.14 -3.54
CA LEU A 52 4.08 -1.76 -2.67
C LEU A 52 2.78 -2.07 -3.43
N GLU A 53 2.34 -1.20 -4.35
CA GLU A 53 1.17 -1.49 -5.20
C GLU A 53 1.37 -2.78 -6.00
N LYS A 54 2.57 -2.94 -6.55
CA LYS A 54 2.96 -4.13 -7.31
C LYS A 54 3.08 -5.37 -6.42
N GLU A 55 3.73 -5.26 -5.26
CA GLU A 55 3.97 -6.38 -4.34
C GLU A 55 2.66 -6.93 -3.76
N PHE A 56 1.70 -6.06 -3.46
CA PHE A 56 0.42 -6.44 -2.88
C PHE A 56 -0.71 -6.57 -3.92
N GLU A 57 -0.38 -6.47 -5.22
CA GLU A 57 -1.33 -6.52 -6.35
C GLU A 57 -2.56 -5.60 -6.14
N MET A 58 -2.32 -4.41 -5.59
CA MET A 58 -3.37 -3.45 -5.24
C MET A 58 -3.02 -2.05 -5.72
N GLU A 59 -4.00 -1.33 -6.26
CA GLU A 59 -3.83 0.08 -6.62
C GLU A 59 -4.15 0.95 -5.40
N PHE A 60 -3.21 1.77 -4.94
CA PHE A 60 -3.52 2.82 -3.98
C PHE A 60 -4.15 3.99 -4.73
N ASP A 61 -5.28 4.47 -4.23
CA ASP A 61 -5.98 5.62 -4.83
C ASP A 61 -5.41 6.94 -4.27
N GLY A 62 -4.07 6.98 -4.20
CA GLY A 62 -3.28 7.83 -3.31
C GLY A 62 -3.37 7.36 -1.87
N LEU A 63 -2.22 7.30 -1.16
CA LEU A 63 -2.22 7.35 0.30
C LEU A 63 -3.14 8.50 0.69
N ASP A 64 -4.27 8.19 1.33
CA ASP A 64 -5.41 9.08 1.57
C ASP A 64 -4.95 10.53 1.69
N ARG A 65 -5.42 11.42 0.79
CA ARG A 65 -4.97 12.82 0.74
C ARG A 65 -5.21 13.57 2.06
N THR A 66 -6.06 13.01 2.93
CA THR A 66 -6.33 13.53 4.27
C THR A 66 -5.49 12.85 5.35
N ALA A 67 -4.88 11.71 5.06
CA ALA A 67 -3.95 11.03 5.93
C ALA A 67 -2.57 11.70 5.90
N LYS A 68 -1.94 11.74 7.08
CA LYS A 68 -0.56 12.17 7.24
C LYS A 68 0.35 11.29 6.39
N MET A 69 1.21 11.91 5.59
CA MET A 69 2.25 11.19 4.84
C MET A 69 3.11 10.36 5.80
N PRO A 70 3.32 9.07 5.52
CA PRO A 70 4.14 8.22 6.36
C PRO A 70 5.61 8.67 6.30
N THR A 71 6.23 8.81 7.46
CA THR A 71 7.60 9.31 7.61
C THR A 71 8.61 8.22 8.00
N ASN A 72 8.13 7.02 8.32
CA ASN A 72 8.94 5.85 8.64
C ASN A 72 8.21 4.55 8.24
N VAL A 73 8.90 3.42 8.38
CA VAL A 73 8.39 2.09 7.99
C VAL A 73 7.14 1.69 8.75
N SER A 74 7.06 1.92 10.06
CA SER A 74 5.85 1.64 10.85
C SER A 74 4.63 2.43 10.38
N GLU A 75 4.77 3.73 10.13
CA GLU A 75 3.68 4.58 9.63
C GLU A 75 3.25 4.14 8.22
N MET A 76 4.19 3.74 7.37
CA MET A 76 3.91 3.21 6.03
C MET A 76 3.16 1.87 6.11
N ALA A 77 3.58 0.97 7.01
CA ALA A 77 2.88 -0.30 7.23
C ALA A 77 1.44 -0.08 7.71
N ASP A 78 1.23 0.87 8.64
CA ASP A 78 -0.11 1.22 9.11
C ASP A 78 -0.98 1.82 7.98
N ALA A 79 -0.39 2.65 7.12
CA ALA A 79 -1.08 3.20 5.96
C ALA A 79 -1.48 2.11 4.96
N LEU A 80 -0.57 1.17 4.68
CA LEU A 80 -0.82 0.03 3.80
C LEU A 80 -1.97 -0.85 4.31
N ILE A 81 -1.95 -1.19 5.60
CA ILE A 81 -2.99 -2.01 6.22
C ILE A 81 -4.36 -1.33 6.11
N ARG A 82 -4.42 -0.02 6.35
CA ARG A 82 -5.66 0.76 6.20
C ARG A 82 -6.14 0.74 4.75
N GLU A 83 -5.28 1.00 3.78
CA GLU A 83 -5.63 0.98 2.36
C GLU A 83 -6.09 -0.40 1.90
N HIS A 84 -5.44 -1.48 2.35
CA HIS A 84 -5.85 -2.83 2.01
C HIS A 84 -7.25 -3.16 2.53
N VAL A 85 -7.59 -2.73 3.75
CA VAL A 85 -8.96 -2.86 4.28
C VAL A 85 -9.96 -2.09 3.42
N LEU A 86 -9.63 -0.84 3.03
CA LEU A 86 -10.50 -0.03 2.16
C LEU A 86 -10.64 -0.65 0.76
N TYR A 87 -9.57 -1.18 0.19
CA TYR A 87 -9.55 -1.87 -1.09
C TYR A 87 -10.49 -3.07 -1.09
N LEU A 88 -10.42 -3.92 -0.06
CA LEU A 88 -11.33 -5.06 0.11
C LEU A 88 -12.79 -4.61 0.22
N GLN A 89 -13.06 -3.53 0.95
CA GLN A 89 -14.41 -2.95 1.03
C GLN A 89 -14.92 -2.43 -0.32
N ARG A 90 -14.05 -1.75 -1.10
CA ARG A 90 -14.38 -1.27 -2.45
C ARG A 90 -14.66 -2.43 -3.40
N GLN A 91 -13.84 -3.48 -3.35
CA GLN A 91 -14.07 -4.71 -4.12
C GLN A 91 -15.39 -5.39 -3.76
N ALA A 92 -15.69 -5.53 -2.46
CA ALA A 92 -16.95 -6.11 -2.01
C ALA A 92 -18.16 -5.29 -2.50
N LYS A 93 -18.10 -3.95 -2.42
CA LYS A 93 -19.15 -3.07 -2.96
C LYS A 93 -19.32 -3.17 -4.48
N LYS A 94 -18.22 -3.28 -5.23
CA LYS A 94 -18.26 -3.49 -6.70
C LYS A 94 -18.89 -4.82 -7.09
N GLN A 95 -18.73 -5.87 -6.29
CA GLN A 95 -19.37 -7.17 -6.54
C GLN A 95 -20.88 -7.14 -6.25
N ILE A 96 -21.32 -6.37 -5.25
CA ILE A 96 -22.75 -6.18 -4.92
C ILE A 96 -23.45 -5.29 -5.97
N ALA A 97 -22.72 -4.36 -6.59
CA ALA A 97 -23.26 -3.41 -7.57
C ALA A 97 -23.31 -3.91 -9.03
N LYS A 98 -23.09 -5.20 -9.30
CA LYS A 98 -23.44 -5.83 -10.58
C LYS A 98 -24.81 -6.53 -10.45
N PRO A 99 -25.94 -5.82 -10.61
CA PRO A 99 -27.21 -6.49 -10.85
C PRO A 99 -27.15 -7.13 -12.24
N ASP A 100 -27.54 -8.39 -12.23
CA ASP A 100 -27.91 -9.25 -13.34
C ASP A 100 -28.46 -8.47 -14.56
N LYS A 101 -27.72 -8.48 -15.67
CA LYS A 101 -28.25 -8.18 -17.01
C LYS A 101 -28.45 -9.50 -17.78
N SER A 102 -29.25 -10.41 -17.24
CA SER A 102 -29.72 -11.61 -17.96
C SER A 102 -31.18 -11.91 -17.62
N SER A 103 -32.10 -10.96 -17.84
CA SER A 103 -33.55 -11.23 -17.77
C SER A 103 -34.34 -10.20 -18.58
N GLU A 104 -34.06 -10.06 -19.88
CA GLU A 104 -35.03 -9.40 -20.77
C GLU A 104 -35.16 -10.20 -22.07
N SER A 105 -36.42 -10.44 -22.44
CA SER A 105 -36.93 -10.95 -23.72
C SER A 105 -36.95 -12.48 -23.95
N ALA A 106 -38.03 -13.10 -23.46
CA ALA A 106 -38.75 -14.13 -24.22
C ALA A 106 -40.26 -14.02 -23.93
N ALA A 107 -40.89 -12.98 -24.46
CA ALA A 107 -42.32 -12.94 -24.73
C ALA A 107 -42.49 -12.38 -26.14
N GLY A 108 -42.78 -13.27 -27.09
CA GLY A 108 -42.99 -13.00 -28.51
C GLY A 108 -43.37 -14.28 -29.22
#